data_AF-A0A7C5NDA3-F1
#
_entry.id   AF-A0A7C5NDA3-F1
#
_cell.length_a   1.000
_cell.length_b   1.000
_cell.length_c   1.000
_cell.angle_alpha   90.00
_cell.angle_beta   90.00
_cell.angle_gamma   90.00
#
_symmetry.space_group_name_H-M   'P 1'
#
loop_
_entity.id
_entity.type
_entity.pdbx_description
1 polymer ?
#
loop_
_entity_poly.entity_id
_entity_poly.type
_entity_poly.pdbx_seq_one_letter_code
_entity_poly.pdbx_strand_id
1 'polypeptide(L)'
;GVRINAVSDELSGENIDCIEYSPIPEIFITRALSPAITQSIKIEAGKKAIINITGDQKAKAIGKSGINIRLASMLTGYTIELNEVEGVTDRTGESSGNEPKASEKTTDTSALADLFK
;
A
#
# COMPACT_ATOMS: atom_id res chain seq x y z
N GLY A 1 0.65 -19.22 -7.08
CA GLY A 1 1.78 -19.81 -7.82
C GLY A 1 1.33 -20.36 -9.16
N VAL A 2 0.79 -21.59 -9.19
CA VAL A 2 0.59 -22.37 -10.43
C VAL A 2 -0.16 -21.63 -11.55
N ARG A 3 -1.26 -20.93 -11.23
CA ARG A 3 -2.06 -20.22 -12.24
C ARG A 3 -1.35 -19.03 -12.88
N ILE A 4 -0.60 -18.25 -12.10
CA ILE A 4 0.11 -17.07 -12.60
C ILE A 4 1.30 -17.54 -13.44
N ASN A 5 2.01 -18.58 -13.00
CA ASN A 5 3.14 -19.14 -13.73
C ASN A 5 2.71 -19.71 -15.09
N ALA A 6 1.56 -20.41 -15.16
CA ALA A 6 1.05 -20.92 -16.43
C ALA A 6 0.76 -19.80 -17.45
N VAL A 7 0.27 -18.64 -17.00
CA VAL A 7 0.05 -17.48 -17.87
C VAL A 7 1.37 -16.82 -18.26
N SER A 8 2.35 -16.75 -17.35
CA SER A 8 3.69 -16.22 -17.64
C SER A 8 4.41 -17.07 -18.69
N ASP A 9 4.29 -18.39 -18.63
CA ASP A 9 4.88 -19.31 -19.62
C ASP A 9 4.31 -19.09 -21.03
N GLU A 10 3.00 -18.81 -21.15
CA GLU A 10 2.36 -18.47 -22.42
C GLU A 10 2.80 -17.09 -22.95
N LEU A 11 3.12 -16.16 -22.04
CA LEU A 11 3.67 -14.84 -22.36
C LEU A 11 5.20 -14.83 -22.49
N SER A 12 5.81 -15.97 -22.84
CA SER A 12 7.27 -16.08 -23.06
C SER A 12 8.12 -15.71 -21.83
N GLY A 13 7.60 -15.93 -20.62
CA GLY A 13 8.30 -15.65 -19.36
C GLY A 13 8.23 -14.21 -18.88
N GLU A 14 7.25 -13.43 -19.34
CA GLU A 14 6.97 -12.10 -18.79
C GLU A 14 6.63 -12.17 -17.29
N ASN A 15 7.17 -11.23 -16.49
CA ASN A 15 6.89 -11.17 -15.05
C ASN A 15 5.51 -10.55 -14.81
N ILE A 16 4.67 -11.24 -14.03
CA ILE A 16 3.30 -10.81 -13.75
C ILE A 16 3.16 -10.52 -12.25
N ASP A 17 2.80 -9.29 -11.92
CA ASP A 17 2.43 -8.88 -10.57
C ASP A 17 0.91 -8.75 -10.45
N CYS A 18 0.35 -9.36 -9.41
CA CYS A 18 -1.07 -9.30 -9.09
C CYS A 18 -1.28 -8.44 -7.84
N ILE A 19 -2.07 -7.38 -7.98
CA ILE A 19 -2.38 -6.44 -6.89
C ILE A 19 -3.88 -6.37 -6.64
N GLU A 20 -4.25 -6.08 -5.40
CA GLU A 20 -5.66 -5.90 -5.05
C GLU A 20 -6.12 -4.49 -5.43
N TYR A 21 -7.17 -4.42 -6.26
CA TYR A 21 -7.83 -3.16 -6.60
C TYR A 21 -8.43 -2.51 -5.35
N SER A 22 -8.31 -1.19 -5.25
CA SER A 22 -8.98 -0.40 -4.21
C SER A 22 -9.65 0.81 -4.85
N PRO A 23 -10.88 1.17 -4.42
CA PRO A 23 -11.51 2.42 -4.86
C PRO A 23 -10.82 3.66 -4.27
N ILE A 24 -10.03 3.50 -3.20
CA ILE A 24 -9.27 4.59 -2.59
C ILE A 24 -7.97 4.76 -3.38
N PRO A 25 -7.77 5.90 -4.07
CA PRO A 25 -6.67 6.06 -5.02
C PRO A 25 -5.30 6.00 -4.33
N GLU A 26 -5.17 6.48 -3.09
CA GLU A 26 -3.92 6.40 -2.33
C GLU A 26 -3.48 4.96 -2.10
N ILE A 27 -4.42 4.09 -1.70
CA ILE A 27 -4.18 2.68 -1.47
C ILE A 27 -3.85 1.99 -2.79
N PHE A 28 -4.59 2.30 -3.86
CA PHE A 28 -4.40 1.68 -5.16
C PHE A 28 -3.03 2.04 -5.77
N ILE A 29 -2.61 3.30 -5.69
CA ILE A 29 -1.30 3.77 -6.20
C ILE A 29 -0.16 3.15 -5.38
N THR A 30 -0.30 3.07 -4.06
CA THR A 30 0.70 2.41 -3.20
C THR A 30 0.91 0.95 -3.60
N ARG A 31 -0.19 0.22 -3.84
CA ARG A 31 -0.14 -1.18 -4.27
C ARG A 31 0.45 -1.34 -5.67
N ALA A 32 0.14 -0.43 -6.58
CA ALA A 32 0.66 -0.45 -7.95
C ALA A 32 2.18 -0.21 -8.03
N LEU A 33 2.79 0.40 -7.00
CA LEU A 33 4.23 0.61 -6.93
C LEU A 33 4.99 -0.51 -6.22
N SER A 34 4.28 -1.52 -5.70
CA SER A 34 4.90 -2.75 -5.19
C SER A 34 5.89 -3.28 -6.23
N PRO A 35 7.16 -3.56 -5.86
CA PRO A 35 7.69 -3.88 -4.53
C PRO A 35 8.21 -2.68 -3.69
N ALA A 36 8.08 -1.45 -4.15
CA ALA A 36 8.64 -0.29 -3.46
C ALA A 36 7.73 0.18 -2.30
N ILE A 37 8.35 0.54 -1.17
CA ILE A 37 7.63 1.05 0.00
C ILE A 37 7.59 2.59 -0.05
N THR A 38 6.40 3.16 -0.03
CA THR A 38 6.16 4.61 -0.04
C THR A 38 5.91 5.13 1.38
N GLN A 39 6.43 6.32 1.73
CA GLN A 39 6.22 6.90 3.06
C GLN A 39 4.93 7.72 3.14
N SER A 40 4.61 8.48 2.11
CA SER A 40 3.39 9.28 2.05
C SER A 40 3.00 9.54 0.60
N ILE A 41 1.69 9.59 0.34
CA ILE A 41 1.11 9.94 -0.95
C ILE A 41 0.28 11.20 -0.78
N LYS A 42 0.42 12.13 -1.71
CA LYS A 42 -0.44 13.30 -1.86
C LYS A 42 -1.03 13.29 -3.26
N ILE A 43 -2.36 13.32 -3.34
CA ILE A 43 -3.06 13.40 -4.61
C ILE A 43 -3.43 14.86 -4.88
N GLU A 44 -3.07 15.35 -6.05
CA GLU A 44 -3.40 16.71 -6.50
C GLU A 44 -4.53 16.70 -7.53
N ALA A 45 -5.12 17.87 -7.73
CA ALA A 45 -6.12 18.09 -8.76
C ALA A 45 -5.52 17.77 -10.15
N GLY A 46 -6.26 17.02 -10.98
CA GLY A 46 -5.81 16.67 -12.33
C GLY A 46 -5.10 15.30 -12.46
N LYS A 47 -5.42 14.34 -11.57
CA LYS A 47 -4.86 12.97 -11.60
C LYS A 47 -3.32 12.94 -11.47
N LYS A 48 -2.79 13.81 -10.63
CA LYS A 48 -1.36 13.83 -10.29
C LYS A 48 -1.18 13.27 -8.89
N ALA A 49 -0.20 12.38 -8.71
CA ALA A 49 0.12 11.76 -7.43
C ALA A 49 1.59 12.03 -7.10
N ILE A 50 1.82 12.72 -5.99
CA ILE A 50 3.15 13.04 -5.46
C ILE A 50 3.44 12.06 -4.34
N ILE A 51 4.54 11.33 -4.44
CA ILE A 51 4.88 10.24 -3.54
C ILE A 51 6.22 10.52 -2.90
N ASN A 52 6.25 10.56 -1.58
CA ASN A 52 7.47 10.72 -0.81
C ASN A 52 8.05 9.34 -0.50
N ILE A 53 9.32 9.15 -0.85
CA ILE A 53 10.00 7.87 -0.78
C ILE A 53 11.46 8.07 -0.36
N THR A 54 12.08 7.05 0.25
CA THR A 54 13.51 7.09 0.56
C THR A 54 14.34 6.83 -0.70
N GLY A 55 15.60 7.28 -0.71
CA GLY A 55 16.50 7.11 -1.86
C GLY A 55 16.68 5.65 -2.29
N ASP A 56 16.74 4.71 -1.33
CA ASP A 56 16.86 3.27 -1.59
C ASP A 56 15.59 2.67 -2.23
N GLN A 57 14.41 3.16 -1.86
CA GLN A 57 13.15 2.69 -2.42
C GLN A 57 12.80 3.37 -3.75
N LYS A 58 13.31 4.58 -4.01
CA LYS A 58 13.14 5.30 -5.29
C LYS A 58 13.62 4.48 -6.48
N ALA A 59 14.78 3.83 -6.36
CA ALA A 59 15.31 2.97 -7.42
C ALA A 59 14.37 1.78 -7.71
N LYS A 60 13.79 1.19 -6.67
CA LYS A 60 12.81 0.09 -6.80
C LYS A 60 11.50 0.55 -7.42
N ALA A 61 11.01 1.74 -7.03
CA ALA A 61 9.77 2.31 -7.54
C ALA A 61 9.87 2.62 -9.04
N ILE A 62 11.01 3.17 -9.49
CA ILE A 62 11.28 3.40 -10.91
C ILE A 62 11.35 2.07 -11.66
N GLY A 63 12.05 1.08 -11.09
CA GLY A 63 12.26 -0.23 -11.70
C GLY A 63 13.25 -0.18 -12.87
N LYS A 64 13.51 -1.35 -13.48
CA LYS A 64 14.43 -1.44 -14.63
C LYS A 64 13.89 -0.60 -15.79
N SER A 65 14.69 0.36 -16.27
CA SER A 65 14.33 1.27 -17.36
C SER A 65 13.06 2.11 -17.13
N GLY A 66 12.63 2.31 -15.87
CA GLY A 66 11.40 3.04 -15.59
C GLY A 66 10.11 2.27 -15.90
N ILE A 67 10.19 0.95 -16.12
CA ILE A 67 9.03 0.13 -16.50
C ILE A 67 8.00 0.13 -15.37
N ASN A 68 8.43 -0.01 -14.11
CA ASN A 68 7.51 -0.15 -12.97
C ASN A 68 6.68 1.11 -12.77
N ILE A 69 7.33 2.29 -12.71
CA ILE A 69 6.61 3.57 -12.59
C ILE A 69 5.68 3.82 -13.78
N ARG A 70 6.07 3.41 -14.99
CA ARG A 70 5.23 3.55 -16.18
C ARG A 70 4.01 2.64 -16.13
N LEU A 71 4.19 1.38 -15.74
CA LEU A 71 3.08 0.43 -15.56
C LEU A 71 2.12 0.91 -14.48
N ALA A 72 2.64 1.38 -13.34
CA ALA A 72 1.83 1.93 -12.26
C ALA A 72 1.02 3.16 -12.71
N SER A 73 1.63 4.08 -13.47
CA SER A 73 0.91 5.23 -14.03
C SER A 73 -0.15 4.83 -15.05
N MET A 74 0.12 3.85 -15.92
CA MET A 74 -0.88 3.36 -16.88
C MET A 74 -2.02 2.60 -16.20
N LEU A 75 -1.72 1.81 -15.17
CA LEU A 75 -2.69 1.01 -14.42
C LEU A 75 -3.63 1.90 -13.59
N THR A 76 -3.08 2.93 -12.94
CA THR A 76 -3.86 3.83 -12.08
C THR A 76 -4.49 4.99 -12.85
N GLY A 77 -3.92 5.36 -14.00
CA GLY A 77 -4.30 6.55 -14.75
C GLY A 77 -3.85 7.86 -14.10
N TYR A 78 -2.92 7.80 -13.15
CA TYR A 78 -2.32 8.96 -12.48
C TYR A 78 -0.89 9.22 -12.97
N THR A 79 -0.54 10.49 -13.10
CA THR A 79 0.86 10.91 -13.28
C THR A 79 1.57 10.83 -11.94
N ILE A 80 2.50 9.88 -11.80
CA ILE A 80 3.22 9.61 -10.55
C ILE A 80 4.53 10.40 -10.55
N GLU A 81 4.72 11.25 -9.54
CA GLU A 81 5.98 11.95 -9.26
C GLU A 81 6.57 11.45 -7.95
N LEU A 82 7.86 11.10 -7.97
CA LEU A 82 8.58 10.60 -6.81
C LEU A 82 9.48 11.71 -6.23
N ASN A 83 9.24 12.06 -4.97
CA ASN A 83 10.08 12.96 -4.19
C ASN A 83 10.92 12.16 -3.20
N GLU A 84 12.22 12.40 -3.24
CA GLU A 84 13.17 11.81 -2.31
C GLU A 84 13.20 12.66 -1.04
N VAL A 85 12.95 12.02 0.10
CA VAL A 85 13.02 12.68 1.41
C VAL A 85 14.13 12.04 2.24
N GLU A 86 15.03 12.88 2.76
CA GLU A 86 16.14 12.45 3.61
C GLU A 86 15.63 12.17 5.05
N GLY A 87 15.23 10.91 5.28
CA GLY A 87 15.03 10.32 6.62
C GLY A 87 13.72 10.68 7.36
N VAL A 88 12.99 9.68 7.85
CA VAL A 88 13.11 9.04 9.18
C VAL A 88 12.32 7.73 9.11
N THR A 89 13.01 6.61 9.31
CA THR A 89 12.37 5.33 9.66
C THR A 89 11.78 5.45 11.07
N ASP A 90 10.54 5.91 11.18
CA ASP A 90 9.60 5.49 12.23
C ASP A 90 8.25 6.18 11.98
N ARG A 91 7.27 5.45 11.44
CA ARG A 91 5.87 5.46 11.93
C ARG A 91 5.21 4.14 11.58
N THR A 92 5.00 3.36 12.63
CA THR A 92 3.92 2.38 12.80
C THR A 92 2.62 2.87 12.16
N GLY A 93 1.88 1.94 11.56
CA GLY A 93 0.89 2.24 10.52
C GLY A 93 -0.39 2.95 10.93
N GLU A 94 -1.16 3.30 9.90
CA GLU A 94 -2.59 3.55 10.04
C GLU A 94 -3.30 3.02 8.77
N SER A 95 -3.72 1.77 8.87
CA SER A 95 -4.91 1.29 8.18
C SER A 95 -6.10 2.07 8.76
N SER A 96 -6.81 2.81 7.91
CA SER A 96 -8.05 3.50 8.29
C SER A 96 -9.00 3.37 7.10
N GLY A 97 -10.17 2.74 7.20
CA GLY A 97 -10.83 2.09 8.32
C GLY A 97 -12.29 1.85 7.94
N ASN A 98 -12.90 0.75 8.42
CA ASN A 98 -14.33 0.76 8.76
C ASN A 98 -14.67 -0.44 9.66
N GLU A 99 -14.82 -0.21 10.96
CA GLU A 99 -15.89 -0.81 11.79
C GLU A 99 -15.97 -0.08 13.15
N PRO A 100 -17.18 0.03 13.74
CA PRO A 100 -17.48 1.00 14.79
C PRO A 100 -17.02 0.55 16.18
N LYS A 101 -16.65 1.56 16.98
CA LYS A 101 -16.25 1.42 18.39
C LYS A 101 -17.41 0.96 19.28
N ALA A 102 -17.14 -0.02 20.14
CA ALA A 102 -17.80 -0.19 21.43
C ALA A 102 -16.72 -0.36 22.53
N SER A 103 -16.66 0.64 23.42
CA SER A 103 -16.18 0.64 24.82
C SER A 103 -16.58 -0.65 25.56
N GLU A 104 -15.93 -1.25 26.55
CA GLU A 104 -14.92 -0.91 27.56
C GLU A 104 -14.55 -2.28 28.20
N LYS A 105 -13.28 -2.57 28.48
CA LYS A 105 -12.91 -3.67 29.40
C LYS A 105 -12.18 -3.07 30.60
N THR A 106 -12.95 -2.73 31.62
CA THR A 106 -12.45 -2.52 32.98
C THR A 106 -12.12 -3.91 33.55
N THR A 107 -10.84 -4.15 33.81
CA THR A 107 -10.38 -5.33 34.54
C THR A 107 -10.64 -5.11 36.02
N ASP A 108 -11.85 -5.39 36.49
CA ASP A 108 -12.13 -5.50 37.93
C ASP A 108 -13.04 -6.70 38.17
N THR A 109 -12.47 -7.82 38.60
CA THR A 109 -13.17 -9.10 38.83
C THR A 109 -13.92 -9.14 40.17
N SER A 110 -14.19 -7.99 40.78
CA SER A 110 -14.81 -7.88 42.11
C SER A 110 -16.33 -8.09 42.10
N ALA A 111 -17.02 -7.92 40.96
CA ALA A 111 -18.49 -7.97 40.89
C ALA A 111 -19.11 -9.36 40.64
N LEU A 112 -18.30 -10.40 40.38
CA LEU A 112 -18.81 -11.76 40.10
C LEU A 112 -19.00 -12.63 41.36
N ALA A 113 -18.55 -12.18 42.52
CA ALA A 113 -18.57 -12.96 43.75
C ALA A 113 -19.96 -13.06 44.42
N ASP A 114 -20.85 -12.10 44.14
CA ASP A 114 -22.14 -11.99 44.85
C ASP A 114 -23.34 -12.63 44.14
N LEU A 115 -23.13 -13.28 42.98
CA LEU A 115 -24.21 -13.91 42.21
C LEU A 115 -24.33 -15.44 42.40
N PHE A 116 -23.43 -16.07 43.16
CA PHE A 116 -23.43 -17.52 43.40
C PHE A 116 -23.69 -17.91 44.87
N LYS A 117 -24.48 -17.11 45.61
CA LYS A 117 -25.05 -17.51 46.90
C LYS A 117 -26.56 -17.56 46.85
#